data_AF-A0A6I3IAF7-F1
#
_entry.id   AF-A0A6I3IAF7-F1
#
_cell.length_a   1.000
_cell.length_b   1.000
_cell.length_c   1.000
_cell.angle_alpha   90.00
_cell.angle_beta   90.00
_cell.angle_gamma   90.00
#
_symmetry.space_group_name_H-M   'P 1'
#
loop_
_entity.id
_entity.type
_entity.pdbx_description
1 polymer ?
#
loop_
_entity_poly.entity_id
_entity_poly.type
_entity_poly.pdbx_seq_one_letter_code
_entity_poly.pdbx_strand_id
1 'polypeptide(L)'
;MTAESNHAKDVDKVSGSRARVEALPNIGPKLAAALRAVGVPDAETLRQRGSEAVWRDMREQGLFDDATSLQALEGAVRGVRWHDLDRGLRARLVEIATDPDHENGFAADAG
;
A
#
# COMPACT_ATOMS: atom_id res chain seq x y z
N MET A 1 -38.74 -17.43 -30.82
CA MET A 1 -37.63 -17.89 -31.68
C MET A 1 -36.36 -17.24 -31.14
N THR A 2 -35.46 -18.12 -30.74
CA THR A 2 -34.21 -17.96 -29.99
C THR A 2 -33.06 -17.41 -30.83
N ALA A 3 -32.23 -16.57 -30.22
CA ALA A 3 -30.77 -16.48 -30.37
C ALA A 3 -30.30 -15.51 -29.27
N GLU A 4 -30.00 -15.96 -28.05
CA GLU A 4 -28.74 -16.56 -27.60
C GLU A 4 -27.46 -15.75 -27.90
N SER A 5 -26.87 -15.28 -26.80
CA SER A 5 -25.43 -15.30 -26.49
C SER A 5 -24.45 -14.68 -27.49
N ASN A 6 -24.03 -13.44 -27.18
CA ASN A 6 -22.63 -13.05 -27.32
C ASN A 6 -21.94 -13.12 -25.96
N HIS A 7 -21.65 -14.37 -25.62
CA HIS A 7 -20.46 -14.87 -24.97
C HIS A 7 -19.25 -13.91 -24.97
N ALA A 8 -19.14 -13.07 -23.94
CA ALA A 8 -17.90 -12.40 -23.61
C ALA A 8 -16.98 -13.40 -22.88
N LYS A 9 -16.34 -14.29 -23.65
CA LYS A 9 -15.10 -14.95 -23.20
C LYS A 9 -13.95 -13.95 -23.33
N ASP A 10 -12.99 -14.10 -22.42
CA ASP A 10 -11.68 -13.43 -22.37
C ASP A 10 -11.61 -12.04 -21.72
N VAL A 11 -11.64 -12.00 -20.38
CA VAL A 11 -10.87 -11.00 -19.60
C VAL A 11 -10.10 -11.64 -18.42
N ASP A 12 -9.60 -12.87 -18.58
CA ASP A 12 -8.69 -13.52 -17.62
C ASP A 12 -7.21 -13.43 -18.06
N LYS A 13 -6.77 -12.27 -18.57
CA LYS A 13 -5.40 -12.15 -19.13
C LYS A 13 -4.63 -10.85 -18.91
N VAL A 14 -4.87 -10.13 -17.81
CA VAL A 14 -3.87 -9.19 -17.27
C VAL A 14 -3.55 -9.61 -15.84
N SER A 15 -2.41 -10.28 -15.71
CA SER A 15 -1.94 -10.95 -14.49
C SER A 15 -1.55 -9.94 -13.42
N GLY A 16 -2.46 -9.69 -12.49
CA GLY A 16 -2.22 -8.96 -11.25
C GLY A 16 -3.38 -9.25 -10.31
N SER A 17 -3.12 -9.93 -9.18
CA SER A 17 -4.19 -10.30 -8.25
C SER A 17 -4.94 -9.05 -7.75
N ARG A 18 -6.26 -9.00 -7.98
CA ARG A 18 -7.21 -7.97 -7.48
C ARG A 18 -7.67 -8.22 -6.04
N ALA A 19 -6.93 -9.02 -5.28
CA ALA A 19 -7.24 -9.27 -3.89
C ALA A 19 -7.36 -7.94 -3.13
N ARG A 20 -8.41 -7.82 -2.30
CA ARG A 20 -8.53 -6.67 -1.39
C ARG A 20 -7.33 -6.62 -0.46
N VAL A 21 -6.95 -5.42 -0.04
CA VAL A 21 -5.77 -5.21 0.81
C VAL A 21 -5.84 -6.01 2.12
N GLU A 22 -7.03 -6.25 2.68
CA GLU A 22 -7.21 -7.07 3.89
C GLU A 22 -6.79 -8.54 3.72
N ALA A 23 -6.68 -9.03 2.49
CA ALA A 23 -6.22 -10.39 2.19
C ALA A 23 -4.69 -10.48 2.02
N LEU A 24 -3.98 -9.37 2.04
CA LEU A 24 -2.53 -9.33 1.87
C LEU A 24 -1.81 -9.60 3.19
N PRO A 25 -0.60 -10.18 3.14
CA PRO A 25 0.20 -10.37 4.35
C PRO A 25 0.50 -9.01 4.99
N ASN A 26 0.56 -8.99 6.32
CA ASN A 26 0.89 -7.82 7.14
C ASN A 26 -0.16 -6.70 7.16
N ILE A 27 -1.27 -6.81 6.41
CA ILE A 27 -2.31 -5.78 6.37
C ILE A 27 -3.39 -6.09 7.40
N GLY A 28 -3.29 -5.47 8.57
CA GLY A 28 -4.34 -5.47 9.58
C GLY A 28 -5.48 -4.47 9.27
N PRO A 29 -6.61 -4.53 10.00
CA PRO A 29 -7.78 -3.69 9.72
C PRO A 29 -7.50 -2.18 9.70
N LYS A 30 -6.64 -1.68 10.60
CA LYS A 30 -6.25 -0.26 10.65
C LYS A 30 -5.48 0.16 9.39
N LEU A 31 -4.51 -0.66 8.96
CA LEU A 31 -3.70 -0.38 7.78
C LEU A 31 -4.54 -0.49 6.50
N ALA A 32 -5.46 -1.45 6.43
CA ALA A 32 -6.42 -1.55 5.34
C ALA A 32 -7.34 -0.32 5.23
N ALA A 33 -7.81 0.20 6.37
CA ALA A 33 -8.63 1.41 6.38
C ALA A 33 -7.84 2.62 5.87
N ALA A 34 -6.58 2.79 6.28
CA ALA A 34 -5.71 3.86 5.78
C ALA A 34 -5.41 3.70 4.29
N LEU A 35 -5.14 2.48 3.81
CA LEU A 35 -4.94 2.18 2.39
C LEU A 35 -6.15 2.63 1.56
N ARG A 36 -7.36 2.32 2.02
CA ARG A 36 -8.59 2.78 1.37
C ARG A 36 -8.76 4.30 1.42
N ALA A 37 -8.37 4.96 2.52
CA ALA A 37 -8.42 6.40 2.64
C ALA A 37 -7.49 7.12 1.64
N VAL A 38 -6.33 6.53 1.33
CA VAL A 38 -5.38 7.05 0.31
C VAL A 38 -5.60 6.48 -1.09
N GLY A 39 -6.78 5.89 -1.36
CA GLY A 39 -7.17 5.43 -2.70
C GLY A 39 -6.55 4.11 -3.16
N VAL A 40 -6.14 3.24 -2.22
CA VAL A 40 -5.53 1.92 -2.50
C VAL A 40 -6.43 0.80 -1.98
N PRO A 41 -7.47 0.38 -2.74
CA PRO A 41 -8.43 -0.62 -2.28
C PRO A 41 -7.96 -2.08 -2.47
N ASP A 42 -6.99 -2.30 -3.35
CA ASP A 42 -6.58 -3.65 -3.76
C ASP A 42 -5.07 -3.77 -3.96
N ALA A 43 -4.63 -5.02 -4.09
CA ALA A 43 -3.24 -5.39 -4.22
C ALA A 43 -2.61 -4.95 -5.54
N GLU A 44 -3.40 -4.81 -6.60
CA GLU A 44 -2.92 -4.33 -7.89
C GLU A 44 -2.52 -2.85 -7.77
N THR A 45 -3.40 -2.03 -7.21
CA THR A 45 -3.16 -0.62 -6.94
C THR A 45 -1.96 -0.43 -6.02
N LEU A 46 -1.85 -1.24 -4.95
CA LEU A 46 -0.71 -1.18 -4.03
C LEU A 46 0.62 -1.49 -4.74
N ARG A 47 0.66 -2.51 -5.61
CA ARG A 47 1.88 -2.86 -6.38
C ARG A 47 2.23 -1.81 -7.42
N GLN A 48 1.23 -1.22 -8.09
CA GLN A 48 1.44 -0.17 -9.09
C GLN A 48 2.02 1.10 -8.47
N ARG A 49 1.50 1.50 -7.30
CA ARG A 49 1.96 2.69 -6.59
C ARG A 49 3.27 2.49 -5.81
N GLY A 50 3.48 1.28 -5.28
CA GLY A 50 4.60 0.96 -4.42
C GLY A 50 4.37 1.35 -2.95
N SER A 51 5.07 0.66 -2.04
CA SER A 51 4.92 0.81 -0.60
C SER A 51 5.29 2.22 -0.10
N GLU A 52 6.42 2.75 -0.58
CA GLU A 52 6.99 4.02 -0.13
C GLU A 52 6.08 5.22 -0.47
N ALA A 53 5.59 5.30 -1.72
CA ALA A 53 4.71 6.37 -2.15
C ALA A 53 3.37 6.34 -1.39
N VAL A 54 2.77 5.16 -1.27
CA VAL A 54 1.52 4.98 -0.51
C VAL A 54 1.69 5.34 0.96
N TRP A 55 2.82 4.98 1.56
CA TRP A 55 3.12 5.31 2.95
C TRP A 55 3.32 6.81 3.16
N ARG A 56 3.97 7.52 2.23
CA ARG A 56 4.10 8.99 2.29
C ARG A 56 2.75 9.69 2.27
N ASP A 57 1.82 9.29 1.39
CA ASP A 57 0.45 9.82 1.40
C ASP A 57 -0.25 9.58 2.75
N MET A 58 -0.05 8.41 3.36
CA MET A 58 -0.61 8.10 4.69
C MET A 58 0.00 8.98 5.77
N ARG A 59 1.31 9.25 5.70
CA ARG A 59 2.04 10.10 6.63
C ARG A 59 1.59 11.56 6.53
N GLU A 60 1.44 12.07 5.31
CA GLU A 60 0.90 13.41 5.05
C GLU A 60 -0.52 13.59 5.60
N GLN A 61 -1.34 12.53 5.57
CA GLN A 61 -2.68 12.52 6.16
C GLN A 61 -2.71 12.20 7.67
N GLY A 62 -1.56 12.01 8.33
CA GLY A 62 -1.48 11.69 9.75
C GLY A 62 -2.03 10.30 10.13
N LEU A 63 -2.09 9.36 9.19
CA LEU A 63 -2.66 8.02 9.40
C LEU A 63 -1.63 7.04 9.97
N PHE A 64 -0.40 7.09 9.45
CA PHE A 64 0.73 6.25 9.82
C PHE A 64 2.05 6.98 9.56
N ASP A 65 3.00 6.86 10.47
CA ASP A 65 4.30 7.54 10.41
C ASP A 65 5.46 6.65 10.91
N ASP A 66 5.20 5.37 11.18
CA ASP A 66 6.18 4.44 11.73
C ASP A 66 6.83 3.55 10.66
N ALA A 67 8.07 3.11 10.91
CA ALA A 67 8.78 2.22 9.99
C ALA A 67 8.14 0.83 9.85
N THR A 68 7.38 0.37 10.85
CA THR A 68 6.76 -0.98 10.81
C THR A 68 5.62 -1.01 9.81
N SER A 69 4.81 0.05 9.73
CA SER A 69 3.77 0.17 8.70
C SER A 69 4.34 0.22 7.29
N LEU A 70 5.46 0.93 7.07
CA LEU A 70 6.16 0.91 5.78
C LEU A 70 6.70 -0.49 5.44
N GLN A 71 7.31 -1.19 6.40
CA GLN A 71 7.78 -2.58 6.21
C GLN A 71 6.62 -3.55 5.95
N ALA A 72 5.47 -3.35 6.59
CA ALA A 72 4.26 -4.14 6.35
C ALA A 72 3.75 -3.97 4.92
N LEU A 73 3.73 -2.73 4.40
CA LEU A 73 3.36 -2.44 3.01
C LEU A 73 4.35 -3.06 2.02
N GLU A 74 5.66 -2.97 2.26
CA GLU A 74 6.65 -3.60 1.39
C GLU A 74 6.52 -5.13 1.38
N GLY A 75 6.27 -5.74 2.54
CA GLY A 75 5.95 -7.16 2.64
C GLY A 75 4.69 -7.53 1.87
N ALA A 76 3.65 -6.70 1.93
CA ALA A 76 2.41 -6.88 1.17
C ALA A 76 2.61 -6.80 -0.35
N VAL A 77 3.41 -5.83 -0.82
CA VAL A 77 3.80 -5.69 -2.24
C VAL A 77 4.54 -6.95 -2.73
N ARG A 78 5.41 -7.50 -1.90
CA ARG A 78 6.24 -8.68 -2.22
C ARG A 78 5.57 -10.02 -1.93
N GLY A 79 4.43 -10.03 -1.24
CA GLY A 79 3.73 -11.25 -0.83
C GLY A 79 4.45 -12.05 0.26
N VAL A 80 5.24 -11.41 1.12
CA VAL A 80 6.00 -12.05 2.22
C VAL A 80 5.67 -11.41 3.57
N ARG A 81 5.95 -12.11 4.68
CA ARG A 81 5.87 -11.46 6.01
C ARG A 81 6.95 -10.40 6.11
N TRP A 82 6.67 -9.28 6.78
CA TRP A 82 7.63 -8.17 6.86
C TRP A 82 8.94 -8.56 7.57
N HIS A 83 8.89 -9.54 8.47
CA HIS A 83 10.08 -10.09 9.13
C HIS A 83 11.01 -10.86 8.19
N ASP A 84 10.49 -11.33 7.05
CA ASP A 84 11.25 -12.10 6.05
C ASP A 84 11.87 -11.19 4.97
N LEU A 85 11.68 -9.86 5.08
CA LEU A 85 12.37 -8.90 4.23
C LEU A 85 13.87 -8.90 4.53
N ASP A 86 14.68 -8.75 3.47
CA ASP A 86 16.13 -8.62 3.60
C ASP A 86 16.52 -7.51 4.60
N ARG A 87 17.59 -7.75 5.37
CA ARG A 87 18.03 -6.84 6.42
C ARG A 87 18.39 -5.45 5.88
N GLY A 88 19.05 -5.38 4.72
CA GLY A 88 19.43 -4.13 4.07
C GLY A 88 18.20 -3.35 3.60
N LEU A 89 17.22 -4.05 3.02
CA LEU A 89 15.94 -3.44 2.67
C LEU A 89 15.22 -2.88 3.91
N ARG A 90 15.12 -3.65 4.99
CA ARG A 90 14.50 -3.18 6.23
C ARG A 90 15.19 -1.93 6.80
N ALA A 91 16.52 -1.89 6.76
CA ALA A 91 17.29 -0.73 7.18
C ALA A 91 16.96 0.52 6.33
N ARG A 92 16.94 0.39 5.00
CA ARG A 92 16.53 1.47 4.09
C ARG A 92 15.14 2.01 4.40
N LEU A 93 14.18 1.13 4.68
CA LEU A 93 12.82 1.53 5.03
C LEU A 93 12.75 2.25 6.39
N VAL A 94 13.59 1.87 7.36
CA VAL A 94 13.71 2.62 8.62
C VAL A 94 14.25 4.01 8.35
N GLU A 95 15.33 4.13 7.57
CA GLU A 95 15.91 5.43 7.20
C GLU A 95 14.88 6.37 6.58
N ILE A 96 14.11 5.88 5.59
CA ILE A 96 13.00 6.64 4.96
C ILE A 96 11.97 7.11 6.00
N ALA A 97 11.57 6.22 6.92
CA ALA A 97 10.54 6.55 7.88
C ALA A 97 11.01 7.57 8.93
N THR A 98 12.30 7.53 9.28
CA THR A 98 12.91 8.41 10.27
C THR A 98 13.48 9.71 9.70
N ASP A 99 13.42 9.89 8.37
CA ASP A 99 13.97 11.06 7.71
C ASP A 99 13.27 12.35 8.22
N PRO A 100 14.02 13.25 8.89
CA PRO A 100 13.49 14.48 9.46
C PRO A 100 13.17 15.54 8.40
N ASP A 101 13.73 15.44 7.19
CA ASP A 101 13.59 16.47 6.14
C ASP A 101 12.25 16.36 5.38
N HIS A 102 11.40 15.38 5.72
CA HIS A 102 10.00 15.36 5.32
C HIS A 102 9.17 16.16 6.32
N GLU A 103 9.49 17.46 6.47
CA GLU A 103 8.70 18.38 7.28
C GLU A 103 7.27 18.45 6.74
N ASN A 104 6.34 18.04 7.60
CA ASN A 104 4.92 18.27 7.43
C ASN A 104 4.70 19.79 7.39
N GLY A 105 4.27 20.32 6.24
CA GLY A 105 3.87 21.71 6.04
C GLY A 105 2.61 22.11 6.81
N PHE A 106 2.49 21.73 8.09
CA PHE A 106 1.65 22.45 9.02
C PHE A 106 2.39 23.73 9.40
N ALA A 107 2.23 24.73 8.53
CA ALA A 107 2.43 26.12 8.92
C ALA A 107 1.67 26.33 10.24
N ALA A 108 2.41 26.62 11.29
CA ALA A 108 1.86 27.24 12.47
C ALA A 108 1.44 28.66 12.09
N ASP A 109 0.21 28.84 11.63
CA ASP A 109 -0.46 30.12 11.56
C ASP A 109 -0.88 30.55 12.98
N ALA A 110 0.12 31.01 13.74
CA ALA A 110 -0.06 31.91 14.86
C ALA A 110 0.39 33.30 14.42
N GLY A 111 -0.56 34.10 13.93
CA GLY A 111 -0.43 35.52 13.62
C GLY A 111 -1.71 36.26 14.00
#